data_AF-A0AAN9EZW0-F1
#
_entry.id   AF-A0AAN9EZW0-F1
#
_cell.length_a   1.000
_cell.length_b   1.000
_cell.length_c   1.000
_cell.angle_alpha   90.00
_cell.angle_beta   90.00
_cell.angle_gamma   90.00
#
_symmetry.space_group_name_H-M   'P 1'
#
loop_
_entity.id
_entity.type
_entity.pdbx_description
1 polymer ?
#
loop_
_entity_poly.entity_id
_entity_poly.type
_entity_poly.pdbx_seq_one_letter_code
_entity_poly.pdbx_strand_id
1 'polypeptide(L)'
;MVDNVGGSSSSNVDINGGIKEQDRLLPIANVGRIMKQILPPNAKISKESKETMQECVSEFISFVTSEASEKCRKERRKTVNGDDICWALGSLGFDDYAEPMRRYLHRYRELEVDRTTATNQDHRGNNSPQEIIRDHDHHHHQLFRLPPS
;
A
#
# COMPACT_ATOMS: atom_id res chain seq x y z
N MET A 1 61.34 -20.60 12.59
CA MET A 1 60.27 -20.58 11.57
C MET A 1 59.01 -20.11 12.28
N VAL A 2 58.81 -18.80 12.26
CA VAL A 2 57.48 -18.20 12.40
C VAL A 2 56.76 -18.45 11.08
N ASP A 3 55.47 -18.76 11.16
CA ASP A 3 54.38 -18.31 10.28
C ASP A 3 53.17 -19.23 10.52
N ASN A 4 52.04 -18.64 10.86
CA ASN A 4 50.87 -18.60 9.97
C ASN A 4 49.54 -18.58 10.75
N VAL A 5 48.90 -17.40 10.68
CA VAL A 5 47.47 -17.15 10.50
C VAL A 5 46.56 -17.65 11.64
N GLY A 6 46.05 -16.77 12.50
CA GLY A 6 45.29 -15.57 12.11
C GLY A 6 43.85 -15.94 11.77
N GLY A 7 43.15 -16.61 12.70
CA GLY A 7 41.72 -16.89 12.58
C GLY A 7 40.94 -15.60 12.73
N SER A 8 40.61 -14.97 11.60
CA SER A 8 39.66 -13.85 11.52
C SER A 8 38.29 -14.36 11.94
N SER A 9 37.91 -14.03 13.17
CA SER A 9 36.53 -14.14 13.65
C SER A 9 35.64 -13.36 12.70
N SER A 10 34.74 -14.09 12.03
CA SER A 10 33.73 -13.60 11.12
C SER A 10 33.10 -12.32 11.63
N SER A 11 33.23 -11.26 10.85
CA SER A 11 32.46 -10.02 10.99
C SER A 11 30.98 -10.37 11.02
N ASN A 12 30.38 -10.35 12.21
CA ASN A 12 28.95 -10.11 12.34
C ASN A 12 28.70 -8.75 11.69
N VAL A 13 28.23 -8.79 10.45
CA VAL A 13 27.77 -7.60 9.77
C VAL A 13 26.48 -7.21 10.48
N ASP A 14 26.60 -6.32 11.46
CA ASP A 14 25.48 -5.62 12.07
C ASP A 14 24.82 -4.74 11.00
N ILE A 15 23.99 -5.35 10.16
CA ILE A 15 23.06 -4.65 9.23
C ILE A 15 21.91 -3.98 10.03
N ASN A 16 21.91 -4.07 11.36
CA ASN A 16 20.92 -3.46 12.25
C ASN A 16 21.49 -2.24 12.99
N GLY A 17 22.02 -1.27 12.25
CA GLY A 17 22.35 0.04 12.78
C GLY A 17 21.08 0.81 13.22
N GLY A 18 20.66 0.62 14.47
CA GLY A 18 19.97 1.65 15.25
C GLY A 18 18.44 1.73 15.21
N ILE A 19 17.73 0.70 14.74
CA ILE A 19 16.26 0.63 14.96
C ILE A 19 16.04 -0.12 16.26
N LYS A 20 15.43 0.52 17.27
CA LYS A 20 15.12 -0.15 18.53
C LYS A 20 14.15 -1.29 18.20
N GLU A 21 14.34 -2.45 18.81
CA GLU A 21 13.46 -3.61 18.58
C GLU A 21 11.97 -3.27 18.77
N GLN A 22 11.67 -2.38 19.72
CA GLN A 22 10.33 -1.85 19.95
C GLN A 22 9.74 -1.08 18.75
N ASP A 23 10.56 -0.44 17.92
CA ASP A 23 10.09 0.28 16.72
C ASP A 23 9.59 -0.68 15.63
N ARG A 24 9.93 -1.97 15.73
CA ARG A 24 9.48 -3.03 14.80
C ARG A 24 8.21 -3.73 15.25
N LEU A 25 7.81 -3.55 16.51
CA LEU A 25 6.65 -4.21 17.10
C LEU A 25 5.37 -3.40 16.84
N LEU A 26 4.28 -4.10 16.55
CA LEU A 26 2.96 -3.48 16.50
C LEU A 26 2.51 -3.02 17.89
N PRO A 27 1.70 -1.96 18.04
CA PRO A 27 1.20 -1.55 19.35
C PRO A 27 0.49 -2.70 20.09
N ILE A 28 0.95 -3.02 21.31
CA ILE A 28 0.45 -4.14 22.11
C ILE A 28 -1.08 -4.08 22.33
N ALA A 29 -1.64 -2.87 22.41
CA ALA A 29 -3.07 -2.65 22.55
C ALA A 29 -3.87 -3.13 21.33
N ASN A 30 -3.33 -2.95 20.11
CA ASN A 30 -3.97 -3.39 18.88
C ASN A 30 -3.94 -4.91 18.77
N VAL A 31 -2.80 -5.54 19.10
CA VAL A 31 -2.66 -7.00 19.18
C VAL A 31 -3.67 -7.58 20.16
N GLY A 32 -3.70 -7.05 21.39
CA GLY A 32 -4.63 -7.50 22.43
C GLY A 32 -6.11 -7.35 22.04
N ARG A 33 -6.47 -6.27 21.31
CA ARG A 33 -7.84 -6.06 20.81
C ARG A 33 -8.25 -7.14 19.80
N ILE A 34 -7.37 -7.46 18.85
CA ILE A 34 -7.65 -8.47 17.81
C ILE A 34 -7.74 -9.86 18.45
N MET A 35 -6.78 -10.23 19.31
CA MET A 35 -6.82 -11.51 20.03
C MET A 35 -8.14 -11.70 20.78
N LYS A 36 -8.70 -10.62 21.35
CA LYS A 36 -9.94 -10.65 22.12
C LYS A 36 -11.20 -10.86 21.27
N GLN A 37 -11.17 -10.53 19.97
CA GLN A 37 -12.33 -10.64 19.07
C GLN A 37 -12.80 -12.08 18.85
N ILE A 38 -11.88 -13.05 18.95
CA ILE A 38 -12.18 -14.47 18.76
C ILE A 38 -12.46 -15.20 20.09
N LEU A 39 -12.45 -14.48 21.22
CA LEU A 39 -12.64 -15.04 22.55
C LEU A 39 -13.98 -14.62 23.16
N PRO A 40 -14.52 -15.39 24.12
CA PRO A 40 -15.70 -15.01 24.89
C PRO A 40 -15.55 -13.63 25.56
N PRO A 41 -16.64 -12.88 25.78
CA PRO A 41 -16.60 -11.52 26.33
C PRO A 41 -15.84 -11.40 27.67
N ASN A 42 -15.96 -12.40 28.54
CA ASN A 42 -15.35 -12.44 29.87
C ASN A 42 -13.93 -13.05 29.91
N ALA A 43 -13.41 -13.58 28.80
CA ALA A 43 -12.07 -14.16 28.75
C ALA A 43 -10.98 -13.14 29.12
N LYS A 44 -9.91 -13.55 29.78
CA LYS A 44 -8.76 -12.69 30.06
C LYS A 44 -7.57 -13.17 29.24
N ILE A 45 -6.78 -12.22 28.72
CA ILE A 45 -5.52 -12.49 28.03
C ILE A 45 -4.41 -11.94 28.92
N SER A 46 -3.45 -12.78 29.29
CA SER A 46 -2.31 -12.38 30.12
C SER A 46 -1.44 -11.35 29.38
N LYS A 47 -0.55 -10.69 30.13
CA LYS A 47 0.43 -9.78 29.52
C LYS A 47 1.38 -10.55 28.59
N GLU A 48 1.94 -11.64 29.10
CA GLU A 48 2.88 -12.50 28.38
C GLU A 48 2.30 -13.03 27.06
N SER A 49 1.05 -13.50 27.04
CA SER A 49 0.43 -13.95 25.79
C SER A 49 0.29 -12.85 24.74
N LYS A 50 0.12 -11.59 25.15
CA LYS A 50 0.08 -10.47 24.20
C LYS A 50 1.47 -10.16 23.66
N GLU A 51 2.51 -10.23 24.51
CA GLU A 51 3.90 -10.00 24.12
C GLU A 51 4.37 -11.09 23.14
N THR A 52 4.10 -12.36 23.44
CA THR A 52 4.39 -13.47 22.50
C THR A 52 3.68 -13.27 21.17
N MET A 53 2.39 -12.93 21.17
CA MET A 53 1.68 -12.68 19.91
C MET A 53 2.18 -11.45 19.16
N GLN A 54 2.66 -10.42 19.87
CA GLN A 54 3.26 -9.23 19.28
C GLN A 54 4.58 -9.56 18.58
N GLU A 55 5.40 -10.43 19.16
CA GLU A 55 6.61 -10.95 18.53
C GLU A 55 6.26 -11.81 17.30
N CYS A 56 5.37 -12.80 17.47
CA CYS A 56 4.96 -13.70 16.39
C CYS A 56 4.38 -12.97 15.19
N VAL A 57 3.52 -11.95 15.40
CA VAL A 57 2.94 -11.19 14.27
C VAL A 57 3.98 -10.33 13.56
N SER A 58 4.96 -9.81 14.29
CA SER A 58 6.05 -9.02 13.71
C SER A 58 6.95 -9.91 12.86
N GLU A 59 7.28 -11.09 13.37
CA GLU A 59 8.01 -12.11 12.62
C GLU A 59 7.22 -12.59 11.40
N PHE A 60 5.90 -12.82 11.53
CA PHE A 60 5.05 -13.21 10.41
C PHE A 60 5.09 -12.19 9.27
N ILE A 61 5.04 -10.89 9.59
CA ILE A 61 5.18 -9.82 8.58
C ILE A 61 6.53 -9.92 7.89
N SER A 62 7.63 -10.07 8.65
CA SER A 62 8.96 -10.23 8.09
C SER A 62 9.10 -11.49 7.22
N PHE A 63 8.51 -12.60 7.66
CA PHE A 63 8.54 -13.88 6.97
C PHE A 63 7.84 -13.81 5.61
N VAL A 64 6.57 -13.40 5.58
CA VAL A 64 5.79 -13.28 4.34
C VAL A 64 6.41 -12.24 3.39
N THR A 65 6.86 -11.11 3.94
CA THR A 65 7.49 -10.05 3.13
C THR A 65 8.82 -10.51 2.53
N SER A 66 9.58 -11.34 3.24
CA SER A 66 10.84 -11.88 2.73
C SER A 66 10.61 -12.83 1.55
N GLU A 67 9.61 -13.71 1.65
CA GLU A 67 9.23 -14.63 0.57
C GLU A 67 8.74 -13.86 -0.67
N ALA A 68 7.87 -12.86 -0.47
CA ALA A 68 7.38 -11.98 -1.55
C ALA A 68 8.52 -11.19 -2.21
N SER A 69 9.46 -10.68 -1.39
CA SER A 69 10.66 -9.97 -1.87
C SER A 69 11.57 -10.88 -2.70
N GLU A 70 11.73 -12.14 -2.30
CA GLU A 70 12.49 -13.11 -3.08
C GLU A 70 11.88 -13.35 -4.45
N LYS A 71 10.55 -13.57 -4.53
CA LYS A 71 9.85 -13.67 -5.82
C LYS A 71 10.03 -12.42 -6.68
N CYS A 72 9.76 -11.24 -6.11
CA CYS A 72 9.92 -9.97 -6.80
C CYS A 72 11.32 -9.83 -7.42
N ARG A 73 12.36 -10.18 -6.65
CA ARG A 73 13.75 -10.15 -7.09
C ARG A 73 14.04 -11.18 -8.18
N LYS A 74 13.52 -12.41 -8.07
CA LYS A 74 13.62 -13.45 -9.11
C LYS A 74 13.03 -12.99 -10.44
N GLU A 75 11.96 -12.20 -10.40
CA GLU A 75 11.32 -11.58 -11.56
C GLU A 75 11.99 -10.27 -12.02
N ARG A 76 13.18 -9.93 -11.49
CA ARG A 76 13.94 -8.71 -11.82
C ARG A 76 13.19 -7.40 -11.54
N ARG A 77 12.21 -7.41 -10.63
CA ARG A 77 11.51 -6.21 -10.17
C ARG A 77 12.17 -5.66 -8.91
N LYS A 78 12.15 -4.34 -8.76
CA LYS A 78 12.68 -3.62 -7.58
C LYS A 78 11.62 -3.30 -6.53
N THR A 79 10.34 -3.44 -6.89
CA THR A 79 9.20 -3.05 -6.05
C THR A 79 8.28 -4.24 -5.88
N VAL A 80 8.12 -4.66 -4.63
CA VAL A 80 7.14 -5.68 -4.21
C VAL A 80 5.74 -5.10 -4.39
N ASN A 81 4.82 -5.87 -4.96
CA ASN A 81 3.44 -5.47 -5.15
C ASN A 81 2.46 -6.42 -4.43
N GLY A 82 1.15 -6.15 -4.53
CA GLY A 82 0.13 -6.97 -3.87
C GLY A 82 0.04 -8.41 -4.40
N ASP A 83 0.38 -8.65 -5.67
CA ASP A 83 0.35 -10.00 -6.25
C ASP A 83 1.48 -10.87 -5.70
N ASP A 84 2.63 -10.27 -5.37
CA ASP A 84 3.74 -10.95 -4.68
C ASP A 84 3.32 -11.47 -3.31
N ILE A 85 2.60 -10.64 -2.55
CA ILE A 85 2.09 -11.01 -1.23
C ILE A 85 1.08 -12.16 -1.35
N CYS A 86 0.15 -12.07 -2.31
CA CYS A 86 -0.83 -13.13 -2.54
C CYS A 86 -0.17 -14.45 -2.94
N TRP A 87 0.90 -14.40 -3.74
CA TRP A 87 1.67 -15.58 -4.10
C TRP A 87 2.45 -16.15 -2.90
N ALA A 88 3.12 -15.30 -2.12
CA ALA A 88 3.88 -15.72 -0.96
C ALA A 88 3.00 -16.45 0.05
N LEU A 89 1.80 -15.94 0.33
CA LEU A 89 0.83 -16.61 1.21
C LEU A 89 0.50 -18.04 0.72
N GLY A 90 0.24 -18.23 -0.58
CA GLY A 90 0.01 -19.57 -1.13
C GLY A 90 1.24 -20.47 -1.09
N SER A 91 2.43 -19.93 -1.43
CA SER A 91 3.68 -20.70 -1.41
C SER A 91 4.08 -21.15 -0.01
N LEU A 92 3.69 -20.40 1.02
CA LEU A 92 3.94 -20.71 2.43
C LEU A 92 2.87 -21.61 3.07
N GLY A 93 1.86 -22.03 2.31
CA GLY A 93 0.76 -22.88 2.80
C GLY A 93 -0.34 -22.14 3.55
N PHE A 94 -0.45 -20.82 3.41
CA PHE A 94 -1.54 -19.99 3.93
C PHE A 94 -2.67 -19.80 2.90
N ASP A 95 -3.06 -20.87 2.20
CA ASP A 95 -4.03 -20.83 1.10
C ASP A 95 -5.40 -20.23 1.51
N ASP A 96 -5.85 -20.55 2.74
CA ASP A 96 -7.07 -20.01 3.35
C ASP A 96 -7.05 -18.47 3.48
N TYR A 97 -5.87 -17.86 3.46
CA TYR A 97 -5.68 -16.41 3.48
C TYR A 97 -5.37 -15.83 2.09
N ALA A 98 -4.68 -16.60 1.23
CA ALA A 98 -4.29 -16.15 -0.11
C ALA A 98 -5.50 -15.82 -1.00
N GLU A 99 -6.54 -16.64 -0.96
CA GLU A 99 -7.74 -16.47 -1.79
C GLU A 99 -8.59 -15.24 -1.38
N PRO A 100 -8.92 -15.05 -0.08
CA PRO A 100 -9.50 -13.79 0.39
C PRO A 100 -8.65 -12.56 0.07
N MET A 101 -7.33 -12.64 0.23
CA MET A 101 -6.43 -11.51 -0.02
C MET A 101 -6.46 -11.09 -1.50
N ARG A 102 -6.49 -12.06 -2.42
CA ARG A 102 -6.59 -11.77 -3.86
C ARG A 102 -7.90 -11.07 -4.22
N ARG A 103 -9.02 -11.51 -3.63
CA ARG A 103 -10.34 -10.84 -3.81
C ARG A 103 -10.31 -9.41 -3.28
N TYR A 104 -9.70 -9.20 -2.11
CA TYR A 104 -9.52 -7.87 -1.54
C TYR A 104 -8.68 -6.97 -2.46
N LEU A 105 -7.54 -7.47 -2.96
CA LEU A 105 -6.66 -6.74 -3.86
C LEU A 105 -7.37 -6.33 -5.15
N HIS A 106 -8.20 -7.21 -5.71
CA HIS A 106 -9.01 -6.90 -6.89
C HIS A 106 -9.97 -5.72 -6.61
N ARG A 107 -10.76 -5.82 -5.53
CA ARG A 107 -11.69 -4.76 -5.14
C ARG A 107 -10.99 -3.44 -4.83
N TYR A 108 -9.82 -3.50 -4.19
CA TYR A 108 -9.03 -2.31 -3.90
C TYR A 108 -8.61 -1.60 -5.20
N ARG A 109 -8.16 -2.35 -6.22
CA ARG A 109 -7.79 -1.79 -7.52
C ARG A 109 -8.97 -1.12 -8.23
N GLU A 110 -10.16 -1.74 -8.19
CA GLU A 110 -11.39 -1.14 -8.75
C GLU A 110 -11.72 0.21 -8.09
N LEU A 111 -11.69 0.27 -6.75
CA LEU A 111 -11.99 1.49 -6.00
C LEU A 111 -10.96 2.62 -6.24
N GLU A 112 -9.69 2.27 -6.44
CA GLU A 112 -8.65 3.25 -6.79
C GLU A 112 -8.88 3.86 -8.18
N VAL A 113 -9.38 3.06 -9.14
CA VAL A 113 -9.77 3.54 -10.49
C VAL A 113 -10.97 4.48 -10.40
N ASP A 114 -11.99 4.13 -9.63
CA ASP A 114 -13.17 4.98 -9.43
C ASP A 114 -12.80 6.32 -8.79
N ARG A 115 -11.90 6.31 -7.79
CA ARG A 115 -11.42 7.56 -7.16
C ARG A 115 -10.67 8.46 -8.14
N THR A 116 -9.85 7.88 -9.02
CA THR A 116 -9.08 8.65 -10.01
C THR A 116 -9.95 9.14 -11.17
N THR A 117 -11.03 8.45 -11.52
CA THR A 117 -11.97 8.95 -12.53
C THR A 117 -12.84 10.09 -11.99
N ALA A 118 -13.24 10.04 -10.72
CA ALA A 118 -13.99 11.12 -10.06
C ALA A 118 -13.19 12.43 -9.98
N THR A 119 -11.90 12.39 -9.64
CA THR A 119 -11.05 13.60 -9.60
C THR A 119 -10.76 14.19 -10.98
N ASN A 120 -10.75 13.36 -12.03
CA ASN A 120 -10.55 13.81 -13.41
C ASN A 120 -11.81 14.44 -14.03
N GLN A 121 -13.01 14.09 -13.55
CA GLN A 121 -14.24 14.77 -13.97
C GLN A 121 -14.32 16.20 -13.42
N ASP A 122 -13.82 16.44 -12.20
CA ASP A 122 -13.77 17.78 -11.60
C ASP A 122 -12.82 18.73 -12.36
N HIS A 123 -11.75 18.20 -12.96
CA HIS A 123 -10.82 18.97 -13.79
C HIS A 123 -11.27 19.16 -15.25
N ARG A 124 -12.29 18.43 -15.72
CA ARG A 124 -12.86 18.56 -17.08
C ARG A 124 -14.08 19.47 -17.16
N GLY A 125 -14.58 19.97 -16.02
CA GLY A 125 -15.68 20.94 -15.95
C GLY A 125 -15.29 22.39 -16.28
N ASN A 126 -14.02 22.67 -16.58
CA ASN A 126 -13.52 24.03 -16.80
C ASN A 126 -12.99 24.22 -18.24
N ASN A 127 -13.84 23.94 -19.24
CA ASN A 127 -13.60 24.41 -20.60
C ASN A 127 -14.07 25.87 -20.72
N SER A 128 -13.10 26.79 -20.66
CA SER A 128 -13.01 28.08 -21.37
C SER A 128 -14.26 28.98 -21.51
N PRO A 129 -14.35 30.12 -20.81
CA PRO A 129 -15.29 31.19 -21.15
C PRO A 129 -14.73 32.03 -22.32
N GLN A 130 -14.80 31.53 -23.55
CA GLN A 130 -14.50 32.33 -24.76
C GLN A 130 -15.46 32.10 -25.94
N GLU A 131 -16.69 31.64 -25.69
CA GLU A 131 -17.72 31.52 -26.75
C GLU A 131 -18.97 32.39 -26.54
N ILE A 132 -19.00 33.28 -25.54
CA ILE A 132 -20.16 34.15 -25.27
C ILE A 132 -20.03 35.55 -25.93
N ILE A 133 -18.84 35.92 -26.40
CA ILE A 133 -18.56 37.24 -27.00
C ILE A 133 -18.44 37.12 -28.53
N ARG A 134 -19.44 36.50 -29.17
CA ARG A 134 -19.58 36.59 -30.65
C ARG A 134 -20.99 36.95 -31.11
N ASP A 135 -21.99 36.88 -30.24
CA ASP A 135 -23.37 37.21 -30.61
C ASP A 135 -23.78 38.67 -30.34
N HIS A 136 -22.96 39.47 -29.64
CA HIS A 136 -23.32 40.86 -29.33
C HIS A 136 -22.86 41.89 -30.38
N ASP A 137 -21.95 41.52 -31.30
CA ASP A 137 -21.38 42.46 -32.28
C ASP A 137 -22.06 42.42 -33.66
N HIS A 138 -22.95 41.44 -33.92
CA HIS A 138 -23.61 41.30 -35.22
C HIS A 138 -24.95 42.04 -35.34
N HIS A 139 -25.52 42.53 -34.23
CA HIS A 139 -26.81 43.23 -34.24
C HIS A 139 -26.70 44.76 -34.29
N HIS A 140 -25.52 45.33 -34.04
CA HIS A 140 -25.35 46.79 -34.08
C HIS A 140 -25.09 47.37 -35.48
N HIS A 141 -24.77 46.53 -36.47
CA HIS A 141 -24.45 46.98 -37.83
C HIS A 141 -25.61 46.94 -38.84
N GLN A 142 -26.83 46.56 -38.44
CA GLN A 142 -27.99 46.49 -39.34
C GLN A 142 -28.98 47.67 -39.25
N LEU A 143 -28.75 48.65 -38.38
CA LEU A 143 -29.69 49.74 -38.12
C LEU A 143 -29.45 51.06 -38.90
N PHE A 144 -28.44 51.15 -39.77
CA PHE A 144 -28.08 52.41 -40.46
C PHE A 144 -27.98 52.34 -42.00
N ARG A 145 -28.64 51.39 -42.67
CA ARG A 145 -28.72 51.42 -44.13
C ARG A 145 -30.11 51.89 -44.58
N LEU A 146 -30.21 53.18 -44.90
CA LEU A 146 -31.37 53.77 -45.58
C LEU A 146 -31.55 53.11 -46.98
N PRO A 147 -32.78 52.86 -47.43
CA PRO A 147 -33.05 52.32 -48.76
C PRO A 147 -32.91 53.42 -49.83
N PRO A 148 -32.28 53.14 -50.99
CA PRO A 148 -32.37 54.01 -52.16
C PRO A 148 -33.69 53.79 -52.94
N SER A 149 -34.12 54.87 -53.59
CA SER A 149 -35.37 55.08 -54.34
C SER A 149 -35.61 54.19 -55.55
#